data_AF-A0A6J8BT67-F1
#
_entry.id   AF-A0A6J8BT67-F1
#
_cell.length_a   1.000
_cell.length_b   1.000
_cell.length_c   1.000
_cell.angle_alpha   90.00
_cell.angle_beta   90.00
_cell.angle_gamma   90.00
#
_symmetry.space_group_name_H-M   'P 1'
#
loop_
_entity.id
_entity.type
_entity.pdbx_description
1 polymer ?
#
loop_
_entity_poly.entity_id
_entity_poly.type
_entity_poly.pdbx_seq_one_letter_code
_entity_poly.pdbx_strand_id
1 'polypeptide(L)'
;MYDCHAEVGPCFSNPCFNFGSCRASCNTYTCYCPNGTKGSRCQDVIHEIITSPGYPSTYYDNMRRIWHIDVGLKNTVRIKFTHFGLEDEYDFVKIYNGQSTTCGSLANNTGPINPTDSTSTGRYMSILFTSDGSNTDLGFRAVIYKITNLIL
;
A
#
# COMPACT_ATOMS: atom_id res chain seq x y z
N MET A 1 11.89 -30.45 -20.97
CA MET A 1 11.12 -29.44 -21.74
C MET A 1 9.67 -29.65 -21.39
N TYR A 2 9.01 -28.68 -20.75
CA TYR A 2 7.57 -28.76 -20.49
C TYR A 2 6.83 -28.30 -21.74
N ASP A 3 5.87 -29.11 -22.19
CA ASP A 3 4.98 -28.75 -23.28
C ASP A 3 3.97 -27.71 -22.77
N CYS A 4 3.94 -26.54 -23.41
CA CYS A 4 3.06 -25.43 -23.06
C CYS A 4 1.61 -25.65 -23.50
N HIS A 5 1.38 -26.65 -24.34
CA HIS A 5 0.08 -27.09 -24.81
C HIS A 5 -0.47 -28.29 -24.03
N ALA A 6 0.25 -28.77 -23.00
CA ALA A 6 -0.17 -29.89 -22.18
C ALA A 6 -1.28 -29.50 -21.19
N GLU A 7 -2.14 -30.46 -20.85
CA GLU A 7 -3.23 -30.32 -19.88
C GLU A 7 -2.77 -29.94 -18.46
N VAL A 8 -1.47 -30.00 -18.16
CA VAL A 8 -0.88 -29.67 -16.86
C VAL A 8 0.21 -28.59 -17.02
N GLY A 9 -0.18 -27.42 -17.51
CA GLY A 9 0.69 -26.25 -17.66
C GLY A 9 0.74 -25.33 -16.40
N PRO A 10 1.59 -24.28 -16.40
CA PRO A 10 1.76 -23.38 -15.26
C PRO A 10 0.51 -22.56 -14.88
N CYS A 11 -0.52 -22.53 -15.74
CA CYS A 11 -1.83 -21.92 -15.44
C CYS A 11 -2.88 -22.93 -14.95
N PHE A 12 -2.56 -24.22 -14.85
CA PHE A 12 -3.53 -25.27 -14.51
C PHE A 12 -4.27 -25.02 -13.18
N SER A 13 -3.56 -24.58 -12.14
CA SER A 13 -4.14 -24.28 -10.83
C SER A 13 -4.75 -22.88 -10.71
N ASN A 14 -4.78 -22.11 -11.80
CA ASN A 14 -5.03 -20.67 -11.82
C ASN A 14 -4.29 -19.93 -10.68
N PRO A 15 -2.97 -19.72 -10.82
CA PRO A 15 -2.18 -19.10 -9.77
C PRO A 15 -2.51 -17.61 -9.52
N CYS A 16 -3.31 -16.98 -10.37
CA CYS A 16 -3.67 -15.57 -10.26
C CYS A 16 -4.84 -15.37 -9.29
N PHE A 17 -4.63 -14.55 -8.27
CA PHE A 17 -5.65 -14.18 -7.29
C PHE A 17 -6.61 -13.13 -7.84
N ASN A 18 -7.70 -12.87 -7.10
CA ASN A 18 -8.62 -11.76 -7.31
C ASN A 18 -9.08 -11.60 -8.77
N PHE A 19 -9.49 -12.70 -9.41
CA PHE A 19 -9.96 -12.74 -10.80
C PHE A 19 -8.91 -12.35 -11.86
N GLY A 20 -7.62 -12.44 -11.53
CA GLY A 20 -6.53 -12.27 -12.48
C GLY A 20 -6.56 -13.31 -13.60
N SER A 21 -6.23 -12.90 -14.82
CA SER A 21 -6.14 -13.80 -15.97
C SER A 21 -4.74 -14.39 -16.08
N CYS A 22 -4.63 -15.73 -16.08
CA CYS A 22 -3.35 -16.42 -16.24
C CYS A 22 -3.02 -16.66 -17.71
N ARG A 23 -1.81 -16.30 -18.14
CA ARG A 23 -1.26 -16.68 -19.45
C ARG A 23 0.03 -17.45 -19.28
N ALA A 24 0.05 -18.68 -19.80
CA ALA A 24 1.22 -19.55 -19.77
C ALA A 24 2.28 -19.06 -20.78
N SER A 25 3.55 -19.20 -20.39
CA SER A 25 4.74 -18.97 -21.20
C SER A 25 5.71 -20.13 -20.97
N CYS A 26 5.36 -21.31 -21.51
CA CYS A 26 6.02 -22.63 -21.45
C CYS A 26 6.57 -23.10 -20.10
N ASN A 27 7.50 -22.35 -19.51
CA ASN A 27 8.13 -22.63 -18.21
C ASN A 27 7.61 -21.74 -17.07
N THR A 28 6.82 -20.70 -17.38
CA THR A 28 6.28 -19.77 -16.38
C THR A 28 4.88 -19.31 -16.75
N TYR A 29 4.27 -18.48 -15.91
CA TYR A 29 3.02 -17.80 -16.20
C TYR A 29 3.15 -16.29 -15.93
N THR A 30 2.23 -15.52 -16.51
CA THR A 30 2.03 -14.11 -16.18
C THR A 30 0.57 -13.90 -15.80
N CYS A 31 0.35 -13.18 -14.71
CA CYS A 31 -0.98 -12.74 -14.31
C CYS A 31 -1.27 -11.34 -14.84
N TYR A 32 -2.39 -11.20 -15.54
CA TYR A 32 -2.95 -9.91 -15.93
C TYR A 32 -4.01 -9.52 -14.90
N CYS A 33 -3.72 -8.45 -14.15
CA CYS A 33 -4.55 -8.05 -13.03
C CYS A 33 -5.70 -7.15 -13.46
N PRO A 34 -6.95 -7.42 -13.01
CA PRO A 34 -8.06 -6.51 -13.21
C PRO A 34 -7.82 -5.19 -12.47
N ASN A 35 -8.60 -4.18 -12.83
CA ASN A 35 -8.52 -2.88 -12.18
C ASN A 35 -8.75 -3.00 -10.66
N GLY A 36 -7.99 -2.23 -9.87
CA GLY A 36 -8.00 -2.29 -8.41
C GLY A 36 -7.13 -3.39 -7.80
N THR A 37 -6.39 -4.17 -8.60
CA THR A 37 -5.46 -5.20 -8.08
C THR A 37 -4.05 -5.03 -8.65
N LYS A 38 -3.05 -5.44 -7.86
CA LYS A 38 -1.61 -5.34 -8.17
C LYS A 38 -0.85 -6.56 -7.62
N GLY A 39 0.44 -6.61 -7.94
CA GLY A 39 1.33 -7.71 -7.57
C GLY A 39 1.47 -8.75 -8.69
N SER A 40 2.50 -9.60 -8.59
CA SER A 40 2.82 -10.62 -9.60
C SER A 40 1.72 -11.68 -9.78
N ARG A 41 0.90 -11.88 -8.74
CA ARG A 41 -0.25 -12.80 -8.75
C ARG A 41 -1.56 -12.07 -8.52
N CYS A 42 -1.62 -10.75 -8.66
CA CYS A 42 -2.80 -9.93 -8.38
C CYS A 42 -3.31 -10.06 -6.93
N GLN A 43 -2.43 -10.39 -5.99
CA GLN A 43 -2.78 -10.65 -4.59
C GLN A 43 -3.03 -9.38 -3.77
N ASP A 44 -2.50 -8.23 -4.22
CA ASP A 44 -2.65 -6.96 -3.51
C ASP A 44 -3.89 -6.23 -4.03
N VAL A 45 -4.88 -5.99 -3.17
CA VAL A 45 -6.11 -5.27 -3.51
C VAL A 45 -5.95 -3.81 -3.08
N ILE A 46 -6.10 -2.86 -4.00
CA ILE A 46 -6.08 -1.44 -3.67
C ILE A 46 -7.35 -1.14 -2.85
N HIS A 47 -7.16 -0.68 -1.63
CA HIS A 47 -8.25 -0.28 -0.74
C HIS A 47 -8.60 1.19 -0.95
N GLU A 48 -7.58 2.05 -0.94
CA GLU A 48 -7.74 3.49 -1.11
C GLU A 48 -6.39 4.13 -1.52
N ILE A 49 -6.46 5.40 -1.90
CA ILE A 49 -5.30 6.26 -2.16
C ILE A 49 -5.44 7.47 -1.26
N ILE A 50 -4.40 7.78 -0.50
CA ILE A 50 -4.35 8.97 0.35
C ILE A 50 -3.27 9.92 -0.15
N THR A 51 -3.51 11.22 0.05
CA THR A 51 -2.56 12.26 -0.30
C THR A 51 -2.45 13.29 0.82
N SER A 52 -1.33 14.00 0.88
CA SER A 52 -1.28 15.26 1.61
C SER A 52 -2.34 16.23 1.05
N PRO A 53 -2.96 17.08 1.88
CA PRO A 53 -3.82 18.14 1.38
C PRO A 53 -3.01 19.07 0.48
N GLY A 54 -3.53 19.41 -0.70
CA GLY A 54 -2.83 20.24 -1.69
C GLY A 54 -2.14 19.46 -2.81
N TYR A 55 -1.84 18.17 -2.62
CA TYR A 55 -1.18 17.34 -3.64
C TYR A 55 -1.93 17.36 -4.99
N PRO A 56 -1.26 17.50 -6.16
CA PRO A 56 0.20 17.43 -6.38
C PRO A 56 0.93 18.77 -6.23
N SER A 57 0.31 19.78 -5.62
CA SER A 57 0.99 21.01 -5.19
C SER A 57 1.46 20.88 -3.74
N THR A 58 2.11 21.92 -3.22
CA THR A 58 2.62 21.90 -1.85
C THR A 58 1.52 21.72 -0.83
N TYR A 59 1.84 21.05 0.27
CA TYR A 59 0.94 21.00 1.42
C TYR A 59 0.91 22.36 2.14
N TYR A 60 -0.06 22.56 3.03
CA TYR A 60 -0.21 23.73 3.91
C TYR A 60 0.48 23.54 5.27
N ASP A 61 0.82 24.65 5.92
CA ASP A 61 1.36 24.69 7.29
C ASP A 61 0.32 24.26 8.35
N ASN A 62 0.80 23.94 9.55
CA ASN A 62 0.07 23.66 10.77
C ASN A 62 -0.98 22.56 10.63
N MET A 63 -0.72 21.56 9.78
CA MET A 63 -1.69 20.53 9.53
C MET A 63 -1.68 19.43 10.58
N ARG A 64 -2.87 18.86 10.76
CA ARG A 64 -3.07 17.59 11.44
C ARG A 64 -4.15 16.81 10.71
N ARG A 65 -3.76 15.77 9.97
CA ARG A 65 -4.67 14.87 9.25
C ARG A 65 -4.49 13.44 9.72
N ILE A 66 -5.60 12.78 10.01
CA ILE A 66 -5.61 11.39 10.46
C ILE A 66 -6.49 10.58 9.52
N TRP A 67 -5.97 9.45 9.07
CA TRP A 67 -6.73 8.42 8.37
C TRP A 67 -6.80 7.18 9.27
N HIS A 68 -8.00 6.67 9.50
CA HIS A 68 -8.24 5.42 10.20
C HIS A 68 -8.69 4.37 9.19
N ILE A 69 -7.85 3.38 8.94
CA ILE A 69 -8.06 2.39 7.89
C ILE A 69 -8.65 1.13 8.52
N ASP A 70 -9.66 0.57 7.87
CA ASP A 70 -10.23 -0.73 8.18
C ASP A 70 -10.44 -1.56 6.91
N VAL A 71 -9.63 -2.62 6.75
CA VAL A 71 -9.70 -3.50 5.57
C VAL A 71 -10.55 -4.76 5.76
N GLY A 72 -11.27 -4.88 6.88
CA GLY A 72 -12.11 -6.04 7.19
C GLY A 72 -11.37 -7.20 7.87
N LEU A 73 -12.12 -8.08 8.54
CA LEU A 73 -11.57 -9.26 9.23
C LEU A 73 -10.71 -10.14 8.33
N LYS A 74 -9.69 -10.78 8.92
CA LYS A 74 -8.73 -11.68 8.25
C LYS A 74 -7.85 -11.00 7.18
N ASN A 75 -7.69 -9.68 7.25
CA ASN A 75 -6.80 -8.93 6.37
C ASN A 75 -5.84 -8.07 7.19
N THR A 76 -4.77 -7.65 6.54
CA THR A 76 -3.83 -6.64 7.04
C THR A 76 -3.77 -5.47 6.08
N VAL A 77 -3.35 -4.32 6.59
CA VAL A 77 -3.19 -3.08 5.84
C VAL A 77 -1.72 -2.94 5.46
N ARG A 78 -1.43 -2.68 4.19
CA ARG A 78 -0.10 -2.26 3.74
C ARG A 78 -0.19 -0.86 3.13
N ILE A 79 0.69 0.03 3.55
CA ILE A 79 0.86 1.35 2.94
C ILE A 79 2.15 1.38 2.12
N LYS A 80 2.05 1.94 0.92
CA LYS A 80 3.18 2.20 0.03
C LYS A 80 3.13 3.62 -0.51
N PHE A 81 4.22 4.36 -0.36
CA PHE A 81 4.34 5.69 -0.95
C PHE A 81 4.74 5.59 -2.42
N THR A 82 4.04 6.35 -3.26
CA THR A 82 4.38 6.53 -4.68
C THR A 82 5.06 7.87 -4.94
N HIS A 83 4.87 8.81 -4.02
CA HIS A 83 5.57 10.09 -3.95
C HIS A 83 5.64 10.51 -2.47
N PHE A 84 6.75 11.10 -2.07
CA PHE A 84 6.99 11.57 -0.72
C PHE A 84 8.02 12.71 -0.75
N GLY A 85 7.63 13.87 -0.26
CA GLY A 85 8.43 15.07 -0.13
C GLY A 85 7.89 15.89 1.02
N LEU A 86 8.56 15.82 2.18
CA LEU A 86 8.25 16.61 3.37
C LEU A 86 9.49 17.41 3.79
N GLU A 87 9.28 18.46 4.57
CA GLU A 87 10.37 19.10 5.31
C GLU A 87 11.02 18.09 6.25
N ASP A 88 12.35 18.01 6.21
CA ASP A 88 13.08 17.00 6.97
C ASP A 88 13.22 17.41 8.44
N GLU A 89 12.89 16.49 9.36
CA GLU A 89 12.88 16.61 10.82
C GLU A 89 11.76 17.48 11.43
N TYR A 90 10.92 18.12 10.63
CA TYR A 90 9.83 18.99 11.11
C TYR A 90 8.44 18.46 10.76
N ASP A 91 8.29 17.90 9.56
CA ASP A 91 7.03 17.39 9.05
C ASP A 91 7.03 15.87 8.97
N PHE A 92 5.92 15.26 9.37
CA PHE A 92 5.90 13.83 9.61
C PHE A 92 4.66 13.14 9.07
N VAL A 93 4.87 11.98 8.45
CA VAL A 93 3.84 10.94 8.31
C VAL A 93 4.16 9.78 9.25
N LYS A 94 3.36 9.67 10.32
CA LYS A 94 3.45 8.62 11.34
C LYS A 94 2.46 7.52 11.03
N ILE A 95 2.90 6.27 11.12
CA ILE A 95 2.10 5.08 10.82
C ILE A 95 1.99 4.25 12.09
N TYR A 96 0.76 3.84 12.44
CA TYR A 96 0.45 3.11 13.67
C TYR A 96 -0.21 1.77 13.38
N ASN A 97 0.12 0.76 14.18
CA ASN A 97 -0.33 -0.63 14.05
C ASN A 97 -1.70 -0.88 14.71
N GLY A 98 -2.72 -0.11 14.35
CA GLY A 98 -4.06 -0.32 14.87
C GLY A 98 -5.05 0.80 14.61
N GLN A 99 -6.16 0.78 15.34
CA GLN A 99 -7.31 1.66 15.11
C GLN A 99 -7.09 3.11 15.58
N SER A 100 -5.99 3.41 16.29
CA SER A 100 -5.69 4.77 16.72
C SER A 100 -4.19 5.07 16.72
N THR A 101 -3.83 6.34 16.92
CA THR A 101 -2.45 6.83 17.01
C THR A 101 -1.73 6.46 18.31
N THR A 102 -2.37 5.70 19.20
CA THR A 102 -1.73 5.14 20.41
C THR A 102 -1.44 3.65 20.26
N CYS A 103 -1.93 3.01 19.20
CA CYS A 103 -1.79 1.57 18.96
C CYS A 103 -0.46 1.22 18.26
N GLY A 104 0.68 1.38 18.95
CA GLY A 104 2.01 0.97 18.49
C GLY A 104 2.51 1.72 17.25
N SER A 105 3.75 2.22 17.27
CA SER A 105 4.34 2.90 16.10
C SER A 105 4.96 1.89 15.14
N LEU A 106 4.64 1.99 13.85
CA LEU A 106 5.31 1.25 12.77
C LEU A 106 6.41 2.08 12.11
N ALA A 107 6.15 3.37 11.90
CA ALA A 107 7.09 4.26 11.25
C ALA A 107 6.84 5.72 11.62
N ASN A 108 7.91 6.52 11.57
CA ASN A 108 7.90 7.98 11.70
C ASN A 108 8.70 8.54 10.53
N ASN A 109 8.03 8.88 9.44
CA ASN A 109 8.67 9.24 8.18
C ASN A 109 8.72 10.75 7.99
N THR A 110 9.82 11.25 7.44
CA THR A 110 10.14 12.67 7.22
C THR A 110 11.04 12.80 6.00
N GLY A 111 11.21 14.03 5.50
CA GLY A 111 12.17 14.35 4.45
C GLY A 111 11.71 13.96 3.04
N PRO A 112 12.62 14.02 2.05
CA PRO A 112 12.26 13.92 0.64
C PRO A 112 12.35 12.51 0.05
N ILE A 113 12.59 11.49 0.88
CA ILE A 113 12.85 10.13 0.41
C ILE A 113 11.60 9.27 0.62
N ASN A 114 11.16 8.57 -0.43
CA ASN A 114 10.09 7.59 -0.35
C ASN A 114 10.38 6.56 0.76
N PRO A 115 9.53 6.47 1.80
CA PRO A 115 9.72 5.52 2.88
C PRO A 115 9.53 4.07 2.45
N THR A 116 10.09 3.16 3.24
CA THR A 116 9.82 1.73 3.11
C THR A 116 8.36 1.40 3.42
N ASP A 117 7.79 0.46 2.66
CA ASP A 117 6.44 -0.05 2.88
C ASP A 117 6.24 -0.52 4.33
N SER A 118 5.11 -0.14 4.94
CA SER A 118 4.72 -0.60 6.27
C SER A 118 3.49 -1.50 6.18
N THR A 119 3.47 -2.59 6.95
CA THR A 119 2.32 -3.52 7.00
C THR A 119 1.88 -3.71 8.45
N SER A 120 0.57 -3.59 8.71
CA SER A 120 -0.02 -3.83 10.03
C SER A 120 -0.09 -5.33 10.35
N THR A 121 -0.26 -5.66 11.63
CA THR A 121 -0.48 -7.05 12.08
C THR A 121 -1.95 -7.46 12.06
N GLY A 122 -2.87 -6.50 11.94
CA GLY A 122 -4.32 -6.75 11.87
C GLY A 122 -5.02 -5.84 10.87
N ARG A 123 -6.36 -5.88 10.88
CA ARG A 123 -7.22 -5.17 9.92
C ARG A 123 -7.18 -3.65 9.98
N TYR A 124 -6.55 -3.09 11.01
CA TYR A 124 -6.53 -1.66 11.26
C TYR A 124 -5.12 -1.08 11.10
N MET A 125 -5.06 0.13 10.57
CA MET A 125 -3.87 0.99 10.55
C MET A 125 -4.32 2.43 10.71
N SER A 126 -3.60 3.22 11.48
CA SER A 126 -3.84 4.66 11.59
C SER A 126 -2.65 5.43 11.05
N ILE A 127 -2.91 6.46 10.27
CA ILE A 127 -1.87 7.27 9.62
C ILE A 127 -2.11 8.72 10.04
N LEU A 128 -1.07 9.37 10.56
CA LEU A 128 -1.10 10.76 10.99
C LEU A 128 -0.10 11.56 10.16
N PHE A 129 -0.58 12.54 9.43
CA PHE A 129 0.24 13.59 8.84
C PHE A 129 0.20 14.85 9.71
N THR A 130 1.37 15.40 10.03
CA THR A 130 1.52 16.70 10.69
C THR A 130 2.52 17.56 9.95
N SER A 131 2.21 18.86 9.82
CA SER A 131 3.17 19.88 9.40
C SER A 131 3.36 20.97 10.46
N ASP A 132 4.53 21.58 10.47
CA ASP A 132 4.89 22.70 11.33
C ASP A 132 4.40 24.05 10.75
N GLY A 133 4.89 25.18 11.27
CA GLY A 133 4.43 26.51 10.86
C GLY A 133 5.00 27.06 9.55
N SER A 134 5.88 26.35 8.84
CA SER A 134 6.59 26.85 7.67
C SER A 134 7.08 25.74 6.71
N ASN A 135 7.77 26.13 5.62
CA ASN A 135 8.56 25.26 4.75
C ASN A 135 7.84 24.00 4.22
N THR A 136 6.87 24.20 3.34
CA THR A 136 6.13 23.10 2.73
C THR A 136 6.77 22.60 1.43
N ASP A 137 6.71 21.30 1.17
CA ASP A 137 7.07 20.66 -0.10
C ASP A 137 5.83 20.04 -0.79
N LEU A 138 5.98 19.33 -1.92
CA LEU A 138 4.92 18.71 -2.71
C LEU A 138 4.08 17.69 -1.94
N GLY A 139 4.57 17.21 -0.79
CA GLY A 139 3.85 16.30 0.09
C GLY A 139 3.91 14.85 -0.37
N PHE A 140 2.81 14.12 -0.22
CA PHE A 140 2.84 12.68 -0.47
C PHE A 140 1.60 12.18 -1.20
N ARG A 141 1.80 11.05 -1.88
CA ARG A 141 0.75 10.18 -2.39
C ARG A 141 1.07 8.74 -2.03
N ALA A 142 0.17 8.11 -1.28
CA ALA A 142 0.32 6.72 -0.86
C ALA A 142 -0.87 5.87 -1.32
N VAL A 143 -0.58 4.62 -1.63
CA VAL A 143 -1.59 3.60 -1.94
C VAL A 143 -1.70 2.67 -0.75
N ILE A 144 -2.93 2.46 -0.30
CA ILE A 144 -3.26 1.54 0.78
C ILE A 144 -3.77 0.25 0.14
N TYR A 145 -3.14 -0.86 0.52
CA TYR A 145 -3.50 -2.19 0.06
C TYR A 145 -4.15 -2.98 1.20
N LYS A 146 -5.23 -3.67 0.85
CA LYS A 146 -5.78 -4.78 1.62
C LYS A 146 -5.01 -6.04 1.24
N ILE A 147 -4.37 -6.66 2.23
CA ILE A 147 -3.65 -7.92 2.09
C ILE A 147 -4.48 -9.01 2.79
N THR A 148 -4.98 -9.97 2.02
CA THR A 148 -5.76 -11.08 2.57
C THR A 148 -4.83 -12.10 3.20
N ASN A 149 -4.95 -12.33 4.51
CA ASN A 149 -4.26 -13.43 5.16
C ASN A 149 -5.08 -14.70 4.92
N LEU A 150 -4.66 -15.48 3.93
CA LEU A 150 -5.15 -16.85 3.79
C LEU A 150 -4.59 -17.63 4.97
N ILE A 151 -5.45 -17.95 5.95
CA ILE A 151 -5.11 -18.99 6.92
C ILE A 151 -4.95 -20.28 6.09
N LEU A 152 -3.79 -20.93 6.20
CA LEU A 152 -3.57 -22.27 5.64
C LEU A 152 -4.59 -23.27 6.19
#